data_AF-A0A2G9SCG5-F1
#
_entry.id   AF-A0A2G9SCG5-F1
#
_cell.length_a   1.000
_cell.length_b   1.000
_cell.length_c   1.000
_cell.angle_alpha   90.00
_cell.angle_beta   90.00
_cell.angle_gamma   90.00
#
_symmetry.space_group_name_H-M   'P 1'
#
loop_
_entity.id
_entity.type
_entity.pdbx_description
1 polymer ?
#
loop_
_entity_poly.entity_id
_entity_poly.type
_entity_poly.pdbx_seq_one_letter_code
_entity_poly.pdbx_strand_id
1 'polypeptide(L)'
;MAETQQVLNSSNEEESLEQEMSRSRRGRFKASNMSFEEMVEMVDILKRADYDGMYGPYLNPNVRKAKIMTKVVKSLRRNFGVRRSKEQLRKRSSDLKLRELDQYRRIKKVLLKNVFQTRMNCKLDSV
;
A
#
# COMPACT_ATOMS: atom_id res chain seq x y z
N MET A 1 46.59 36.58 -11.83
CA MET A 1 45.20 36.20 -12.17
C MET A 1 45.25 34.75 -12.63
N ALA A 2 44.54 33.77 -12.12
CA ALA A 2 43.68 33.59 -10.96
C ALA A 2 43.74 32.08 -10.65
N GLU A 3 43.64 31.73 -9.37
CA GLU A 3 43.90 30.41 -8.81
C GLU A 3 42.90 29.31 -9.26
N THR A 4 43.41 28.09 -9.28
CA THR A 4 42.63 26.85 -9.31
C THR A 4 41.90 26.64 -7.98
N GLN A 5 40.60 26.34 -8.02
CA GLN A 5 39.93 25.60 -6.95
C GLN A 5 38.99 24.56 -7.54
N GLN A 6 39.37 23.30 -7.32
CA GLN A 6 38.49 22.14 -7.32
C GLN A 6 37.65 22.13 -6.03
N VAL A 7 36.56 21.35 -6.09
CA VAL A 7 35.82 20.70 -4.99
C VAL A 7 34.72 21.53 -4.31
N LEU A 8 33.45 21.17 -4.58
CA LEU A 8 32.52 20.69 -3.54
C LEU A 8 31.20 20.16 -4.12
N ASN A 9 31.18 18.85 -4.37
CA ASN A 9 30.12 17.89 -4.03
C ASN A 9 28.68 18.42 -3.92
N SER A 10 27.92 18.38 -5.02
CA SER A 10 26.47 18.14 -4.92
C SER A 10 26.23 16.64 -4.76
N SER A 11 26.26 16.23 -3.50
CA SER A 11 25.87 14.93 -2.92
C SER A 11 24.80 14.18 -3.74
N ASN A 12 25.27 13.13 -4.45
CA ASN A 12 24.46 12.10 -5.10
C ASN A 12 23.83 11.20 -4.02
N GLU A 13 22.64 11.55 -3.52
CA GLU A 13 21.89 10.65 -2.60
C GLU A 13 20.84 9.79 -3.31
N GLU A 14 20.73 9.87 -4.63
CA GLU A 14 19.78 9.06 -5.42
C GLU A 14 20.41 7.76 -5.97
N GLU A 15 21.75 7.65 -5.98
CA GLU A 15 22.47 6.61 -6.75
C GLU A 15 23.10 5.50 -5.89
N SER A 16 22.86 5.46 -4.57
CA SER A 16 23.45 4.43 -3.69
C SER A 16 22.53 3.21 -3.43
N LEU A 17 21.35 3.12 -4.06
CA LEU A 17 20.39 2.04 -3.78
C LEU A 17 20.28 0.99 -4.90
N GLU A 18 20.88 1.20 -6.07
CA GLU A 18 20.72 0.28 -7.20
C GLU A 18 21.91 -0.64 -7.49
N GLN A 19 23.08 -0.45 -6.84
CA GLN A 19 24.33 -1.05 -7.33
C GLN A 19 24.92 -2.23 -6.53
N GLU A 20 24.13 -2.91 -5.69
CA GLU A 20 24.52 -4.21 -5.12
C GLU A 20 23.33 -5.18 -5.13
N MET A 21 23.05 -5.75 -6.30
CA MET A 21 22.49 -7.09 -6.39
C MET A 21 23.17 -7.84 -7.53
N SER A 22 24.43 -8.18 -7.29
CA SER A 22 25.08 -9.34 -7.89
C SER A 22 24.08 -10.49 -8.01
N ARG A 23 23.82 -10.90 -9.25
CA ARG A 23 23.04 -12.10 -9.61
C ARG A 23 23.54 -13.31 -8.82
N SER A 24 22.93 -13.62 -7.69
CA SER A 24 22.94 -14.98 -7.17
C SER A 24 21.77 -15.22 -6.22
N ARG A 25 21.05 -16.31 -6.50
CA ARG A 25 20.03 -16.95 -5.67
C ARG A 25 18.74 -16.14 -5.52
N ARG A 26 17.84 -16.36 -6.48
CA ARG A 26 16.41 -16.08 -6.43
C ARG A 26 15.74 -16.93 -5.34
N GLY A 27 16.16 -16.76 -4.09
CA GLY A 27 15.49 -17.33 -2.93
C GLY A 27 14.12 -16.70 -2.87
N ARG A 28 13.08 -17.50 -3.15
CA ARG A 28 11.71 -17.07 -2.86
C ARG A 28 11.65 -16.86 -1.35
N PHE A 29 11.79 -15.62 -0.90
CA PHE A 29 11.53 -15.25 0.49
C PHE A 29 10.11 -15.72 0.80
N LYS A 30 10.01 -16.82 1.54
CA LYS A 30 8.75 -17.38 2.01
C LYS A 30 8.02 -16.23 2.69
N ALA A 31 6.85 -15.87 2.19
CA ALA A 31 6.10 -14.74 2.69
C ALA A 31 5.62 -15.07 4.10
N SER A 32 6.33 -14.61 5.13
CA SER A 32 5.75 -14.54 6.47
C SER A 32 4.55 -13.60 6.39
N ASN A 33 3.43 -14.00 6.98
CA ASN A 33 2.30 -13.11 7.16
C ASN A 33 2.80 -11.85 7.89
N MET A 34 2.51 -10.66 7.34
CA MET A 34 2.78 -9.42 8.07
C MET A 34 2.01 -9.44 9.39
N SER A 35 2.66 -8.98 10.47
CA SER A 35 2.01 -8.82 11.77
C SER A 35 0.92 -7.75 11.68
N PHE A 36 0.00 -7.76 12.64
CA PHE A 36 -1.07 -6.77 12.71
C PHE A 36 -0.52 -5.34 12.84
N GLU A 37 0.50 -5.15 13.69
CA GLU A 37 1.16 -3.86 13.90
C GLU A 37 1.86 -3.35 12.63
N GLU A 38 2.58 -4.22 11.90
CA GLU A 38 3.18 -3.87 10.60
C GLU A 38 2.11 -3.41 9.59
N MET A 39 0.95 -4.07 9.57
CA MET A 39 -0.16 -3.71 8.67
C MET A 39 -0.80 -2.39 9.04
N VAL A 40 -1.00 -2.11 10.32
CA VAL A 40 -1.58 -0.84 10.80
C VAL A 40 -0.68 0.33 10.45
N GLU A 41 0.62 0.23 10.72
CA GLU A 41 1.61 1.26 10.39
C GLU A 41 1.63 1.54 8.87
N MET A 42 1.59 0.48 8.07
CA MET A 42 1.54 0.61 6.61
C MET A 42 0.27 1.34 6.14
N VAL A 43 -0.91 0.98 6.66
CA VAL A 43 -2.18 1.60 6.28
C VAL A 43 -2.22 3.06 6.72
N ASP A 44 -1.73 3.38 7.90
CA ASP A 44 -1.66 4.75 8.41
C ASP A 44 -0.80 5.64 7.49
N ILE A 45 0.37 5.17 7.07
CA ILE A 45 1.24 5.90 6.12
C ILE A 45 0.56 6.07 4.75
N LEU A 46 -0.12 5.03 4.25
CA LEU A 46 -0.84 5.10 2.97
C LEU A 46 -1.97 6.14 3.02
N LYS A 47 -2.70 6.23 4.15
CA LYS A 47 -3.76 7.22 4.36
C LYS A 47 -3.18 8.63 4.52
N ARG A 48 -2.17 8.81 5.39
CA ARG A 48 -1.51 10.10 5.62
C ARG A 48 -0.89 10.70 4.37
N ALA A 49 -0.36 9.85 3.48
CA ALA A 49 0.30 10.30 2.26
C ALA A 49 -0.66 10.44 1.05
N ASP A 50 -1.96 10.20 1.25
CA ASP A 50 -2.98 10.16 0.20
C ASP A 50 -2.57 9.29 -0.99
N TYR A 51 -2.45 7.97 -0.74
CA TYR A 51 -2.10 6.99 -1.77
C TYR A 51 -3.17 6.87 -2.87
N ASP A 52 -4.43 7.16 -2.54
CA ASP A 52 -5.58 6.96 -3.42
C ASP A 52 -5.89 8.18 -4.29
N GLY A 53 -5.35 9.35 -3.95
CA GLY A 53 -5.56 10.57 -4.72
C GLY A 53 -6.94 11.16 -4.53
N MET A 54 -7.51 10.99 -3.33
CA MET A 54 -8.86 11.46 -3.02
C MET A 54 -8.93 12.99 -3.00
N TYR A 55 -7.81 13.68 -2.79
CA TYR A 55 -7.75 15.14 -2.72
C TYR A 55 -7.47 15.85 -4.05
N GLY A 56 -7.29 15.10 -5.15
CA GLY A 56 -7.21 15.68 -6.49
C GLY A 56 -6.38 14.86 -7.49
N PRO A 57 -6.61 15.03 -8.81
CA PRO A 57 -5.81 14.36 -9.83
C PRO A 57 -4.36 14.82 -9.76
N TYR A 58 -3.45 13.89 -9.53
CA TYR A 58 -2.02 14.18 -9.54
C TYR A 58 -1.47 14.20 -10.96
N LEU A 59 -0.55 15.13 -11.23
CA LEU A 59 0.17 15.23 -12.51
C LEU A 59 0.93 13.93 -12.87
N ASN A 60 1.42 13.20 -11.86
CA ASN A 60 2.05 11.90 -12.05
C ASN A 60 1.73 10.94 -10.88
N PRO A 61 0.63 10.17 -10.96
CA PRO A 61 0.18 9.33 -9.86
C PRO A 61 1.12 8.14 -9.59
N ASN A 62 1.80 7.63 -10.61
CA ASN A 62 2.68 6.46 -10.48
C ASN A 62 3.96 6.80 -9.70
N VAL A 63 4.59 7.94 -10.00
CA VAL A 63 5.77 8.43 -9.28
C VAL A 63 5.43 8.68 -7.81
N ARG A 64 4.28 9.28 -7.55
CA ARG A 64 3.81 9.56 -6.18
C ARG A 64 3.56 8.26 -5.41
N LYS A 65 2.84 7.30 -5.99
CA LYS A 65 2.64 5.95 -5.39
C LYS A 65 3.96 5.24 -5.10
N ALA A 66 4.95 5.36 -5.98
CA ALA A 66 6.29 4.80 -5.75
C ALA A 66 7.02 5.49 -4.58
N LYS A 67 6.90 6.83 -4.46
CA LYS A 67 7.44 7.60 -3.33
C LYS A 67 6.79 7.19 -2.01
N ILE A 68 5.47 7.01 -1.99
CA ILE A 68 4.73 6.55 -0.81
C ILE A 68 5.15 5.13 -0.42
N MET A 69 5.26 4.21 -1.39
CA MET A 69 5.75 2.84 -1.12
C MET A 69 7.16 2.84 -0.53
N THR A 70 8.02 3.78 -0.95
CA THR A 70 9.36 3.94 -0.40
C THR A 70 9.31 4.42 1.06
N LYS A 71 8.37 5.29 1.42
CA LYS A 71 8.12 5.68 2.82
C LYS A 71 7.70 4.49 3.69
N VAL A 72 6.80 3.64 3.19
CA VAL A 72 6.36 2.42 3.90
C VAL A 72 7.53 1.45 4.13
N VAL A 73 8.34 1.18 3.11
CA VAL A 73 9.53 0.32 3.27
C VAL A 73 10.50 0.89 4.31
N LYS A 74 10.69 2.21 4.30
CA LYS A 74 11.59 2.90 5.22
C LYS A 74 11.08 2.89 6.67
N SER A 75 9.77 3.06 6.90
CA SER A 75 9.19 2.98 8.25
C SER A 75 9.22 1.56 8.80
N LEU A 76 8.84 0.56 8.00
CA LEU A 76 8.84 -0.84 8.44
C LEU A 76 10.25 -1.31 8.84
N ARG A 77 11.27 -0.89 8.08
CA ARG A 77 12.66 -1.18 8.42
C ARG A 77 13.13 -0.47 9.69
N ARG A 78 12.70 0.77 9.92
CA ARG A 78 13.12 1.57 11.09
C ARG A 78 12.41 1.14 12.38
N ASN A 79 11.11 0.89 12.31
CA ASN A 79 10.27 0.64 13.48
C ASN A 79 10.28 -0.85 13.87
N PHE A 80 10.24 -1.75 12.89
CA PHE A 80 10.11 -3.19 13.14
C PHE A 80 11.37 -3.98 12.74
N GLY A 81 12.37 -3.34 12.13
CA GLY A 81 13.55 -4.04 11.60
C GLY A 81 13.25 -4.95 10.41
N VAL A 82 12.03 -4.90 9.86
CA VAL A 82 11.60 -5.88 8.86
C VAL A 82 11.88 -5.40 7.45
N ARG A 83 12.49 -6.28 6.65
CA ARG A 83 12.78 -6.03 5.24
C ARG A 83 11.66 -6.63 4.37
N ARG A 84 10.82 -5.77 3.81
CA ARG A 84 9.73 -6.14 2.87
C ARG A 84 9.99 -5.54 1.49
N SER A 85 9.61 -6.25 0.43
CA SER A 85 9.70 -5.71 -0.93
C SER A 85 8.54 -4.77 -1.25
N LYS A 86 8.76 -3.78 -2.13
CA LYS A 86 7.70 -2.88 -2.59
C LYS A 86 6.54 -3.65 -3.25
N GLU A 87 6.82 -4.75 -3.93
CA GLU A 87 5.82 -5.61 -4.57
C GLU A 87 4.95 -6.37 -3.56
N GLN A 88 5.55 -6.90 -2.49
CA GLN A 88 4.81 -7.52 -1.40
C GLN A 88 3.85 -6.54 -0.72
N LEU A 89 4.31 -5.30 -0.50
CA LEU A 89 3.49 -4.25 0.09
C LEU A 89 2.38 -3.81 -0.86
N ARG A 90 2.63 -3.71 -2.17
CA ARG A 90 1.56 -3.45 -3.16
C ARG A 90 0.48 -4.53 -3.13
N LYS A 91 0.89 -5.81 -3.13
CA LYS A 91 -0.06 -6.93 -3.02
C LYS A 91 -0.89 -6.84 -1.75
N ARG A 92 -0.26 -6.60 -0.60
CA ARG A 92 -0.96 -6.51 0.70
C ARG A 92 -1.85 -5.27 0.81
N SER A 93 -1.45 -4.14 0.23
CA SER A 93 -2.28 -2.94 0.13
C SER A 93 -3.56 -3.23 -0.66
N SER A 94 -3.44 -3.92 -1.80
CA SER A 94 -4.60 -4.34 -2.59
C SER A 94 -5.50 -5.32 -1.85
N ASP A 95 -4.92 -6.33 -1.17
CA ASP A 95 -5.68 -7.30 -0.38
C ASP A 95 -6.48 -6.62 0.74
N LEU A 96 -5.90 -5.61 1.41
CA LEU A 96 -6.54 -4.87 2.49
C LEU A 96 -7.75 -4.08 1.99
N LYS A 97 -7.63 -3.40 0.83
CA LYS A 97 -8.75 -2.70 0.19
C LYS A 97 -9.89 -3.63 -0.21
N LEU A 98 -9.57 -4.85 -0.66
CA LEU A 98 -10.57 -5.83 -1.08
C LEU A 98 -11.29 -6.47 0.11
N ARG A 99 -10.64 -6.66 1.26
CA ARG A 99 -11.26 -7.26 2.46
C ARG A 99 -12.41 -6.40 3.01
N GLU A 100 -12.21 -5.08 3.08
CA GLU A 100 -13.22 -4.13 3.55
C GLU A 100 -14.40 -4.04 2.57
N LEU A 101 -14.12 -4.00 1.25
CA LEU A 101 -15.14 -4.02 0.20
C LEU A 101 -15.92 -5.34 0.15
N ASP A 102 -15.28 -6.49 0.35
CA ASP A 102 -15.96 -7.78 0.32
C ASP A 102 -16.89 -7.95 1.54
N GLN A 103 -16.48 -7.49 2.73
CA GLN A 103 -17.36 -7.45 3.90
C GLN A 103 -18.58 -6.55 3.66
N TYR A 104 -18.36 -5.34 3.14
CA TYR A 104 -19.44 -4.44 2.79
C TYR A 104 -20.37 -5.04 1.72
N ARG A 105 -19.81 -5.73 0.71
CA ARG A 105 -20.58 -6.44 -0.32
C ARG A 105 -21.39 -7.61 0.24
N ARG A 106 -20.84 -8.36 1.20
CA ARG A 106 -21.56 -9.45 1.90
C ARG A 106 -22.72 -8.90 2.72
N ILE A 107 -22.49 -7.86 3.51
CA ILE A 107 -23.53 -7.21 4.32
C ILE A 107 -24.62 -6.63 3.41
N LYS A 108 -24.24 -5.92 2.35
CA LYS A 108 -25.20 -5.37 1.36
C LYS A 108 -26.05 -6.46 0.70
N LYS A 109 -25.46 -7.62 0.38
CA LYS A 109 -26.22 -8.79 -0.15
C LYS A 109 -27.21 -9.34 0.86
N VAL A 110 -26.82 -9.48 2.12
CA VAL A 110 -27.72 -9.96 3.19
C VAL A 110 -28.88 -8.99 3.38
N LEU A 111 -28.61 -7.69 3.46
CA LEU A 111 -29.63 -6.65 3.60
C LEU A 111 -30.61 -6.63 2.41
N LEU A 112 -30.10 -6.71 1.18
CA LEU A 112 -30.94 -6.81 -0.02
C LEU A 112 -31.82 -8.06 0.03
N LYS A 113 -31.25 -9.23 0.37
CA LYS A 113 -32.00 -10.49 0.47
C LYS A 113 -33.13 -10.39 1.48
N ASN A 114 -32.87 -9.78 2.64
CA ASN A 114 -33.88 -9.60 3.67
C ASN A 114 -34.98 -8.65 3.20
N VAL A 115 -34.65 -7.50 2.59
CA VAL A 115 -35.64 -6.55 2.04
C VAL A 115 -36.52 -7.18 0.95
N PHE A 116 -35.96 -8.01 0.07
CA PHE A 116 -36.74 -8.75 -0.92
C PHE A 116 -37.65 -9.80 -0.27
N GLN A 117 -37.16 -10.53 0.74
CA GLN A 117 -37.94 -11.54 1.45
C GLN A 117 -39.13 -10.92 2.20
N THR A 118 -38.93 -9.80 2.92
CA THR A 118 -40.03 -9.11 3.62
C THR A 118 -41.08 -8.62 2.62
N ARG A 119 -40.67 -8.08 1.47
CA ARG A 119 -41.60 -7.54 0.48
C ARG A 119 -42.47 -8.60 -0.22
N MET A 120 -42.01 -9.85 -0.28
CA MET A 120 -42.80 -10.98 -0.78
C MET A 120 -43.73 -11.53 0.31
N ASN A 121 -43.28 -11.61 1.56
CA ASN A 121 -44.11 -12.07 2.69
C ASN A 121 -45.27 -11.09 2.98
N CYS A 122 -45.02 -9.78 3.00
CA CYS A 122 -46.07 -8.76 3.17
C CYS A 122 -47.14 -8.77 2.05
N LYS A 123 -46.85 -9.42 0.92
CA LYS A 123 -47.75 -9.52 -0.24
C LYS A 123 -48.59 -10.80 -0.22
N LEU A 124 -48.18 -11.79 0.58
CA LEU A 124 -48.90 -13.04 0.83
C LEU A 124 -49.81 -12.93 2.06
N ASP A 125 -49.47 -12.08 3.03
CA ASP A 125 -50.27 -11.86 4.26
C ASP A 125 -51.45 -10.88 4.07
N SER A 126 -51.69 -10.38 2.85
CA SER A 126 -52.77 -9.42 2.53
C SER A 126 -53.93 -10.04 1.73
N VAL A 127 -54.07 -11.37 1.73
CA VAL A 127 -55.18 -12.12 1.09
C VAL A 127 -55.99 -12.84 2.16
#